data_AF-A0ABC8R8F8-F1
#
_entry.id   AF-A0ABC8R8F8-F1
#
_cell.length_a   1.000
_cell.length_b   1.000
_cell.length_c   1.000
_cell.angle_alpha   90.00
_cell.angle_beta   90.00
_cell.angle_gamma   90.00
#
_symmetry.space_group_name_H-M   'P 1'
#
loop_
_entity.id
_entity.type
_entity.pdbx_description
1 polymer ?
#
loop_
_entity_poly.entity_id
_entity_poly.type
_entity_poly.pdbx_seq_one_letter_code
_entity_poly.pdbx_strand_id
1 'polypeptide(L)'
;MATTSNSADQDTKSVDASLWWDSFSLLLTELENACLSSEFPPPLVKKLKENHKWFLETVSQFKPPNQKSREALDSSQVKIGSHQLVVEPEWKDAALEIGSILCLDEVQTYILVKRAIEHNTLPGDNIVHEILHLVMLQYYIERQCLLKCTRQILMYALYVGVGSKGHAMSEEVQKLISDGLESRLLSVLEDLLSSSYPEHMDVDLFTLWAEETLIEDNLILDIFFLAYYESFCTCNGKQWKNLCLVYEGIISGSYNLKKLAISPEAIVSIYHAKVQLLLILIETLNLENLLQMIHDETPFRQGSTAFCLIDIQEMDALVSGFNVFETKEAGPLILAWAVFLCLISSLPEKEENAVLMEIDHVNYVRQAFEAASLSYFLEILQSNVLKDSDVPIAGYRSVMRTFISAFIASYEISIQLEDNSLQLILDILTKIYRGEESLCIQFWDRDSIIDGPIRCLLCNLEGEFPFRTVELVRLLSALCEGTWPAECVYVEF
;
A
#
# COMPACT_ATOMS: atom_id res chain seq x y z
N MET A 1 63.18 35.81 -18.43
CA MET A 1 61.73 36.10 -18.46
C MET A 1 61.01 34.77 -18.46
N ALA A 2 60.47 34.41 -17.30
CA ALA A 2 59.68 33.21 -17.09
C ALA A 2 58.22 33.53 -17.44
N THR A 3 57.60 32.68 -18.26
CA THR A 3 56.15 32.58 -18.38
C THR A 3 55.78 31.20 -17.86
N THR A 4 55.61 31.11 -16.55
CA THR A 4 54.91 30.00 -15.89
C THR A 4 53.43 30.17 -16.17
N SER A 5 52.87 29.27 -16.97
CA SER A 5 51.44 29.04 -17.05
C SER A 5 50.95 28.51 -15.70
N ASN A 6 50.28 29.36 -14.92
CA ASN A 6 49.47 28.91 -13.80
C ASN A 6 48.26 28.16 -14.39
N SER A 7 48.35 26.83 -14.48
CA SER A 7 47.18 25.98 -14.38
C SER A 7 46.70 26.08 -12.94
N ALA A 8 45.71 26.94 -12.69
CA ALA A 8 44.89 26.80 -11.50
C ALA A 8 44.20 25.43 -11.62
N ASP A 9 44.73 24.41 -10.96
CA ASP A 9 43.99 23.18 -10.72
C ASP A 9 42.70 23.60 -10.00
N GLN A 10 41.57 23.52 -10.70
CA GLN A 10 40.27 23.61 -10.07
C GLN A 10 40.16 22.41 -9.14
N ASP A 11 40.30 22.66 -7.84
CA ASP A 11 40.14 21.65 -6.79
C ASP A 11 38.74 21.05 -6.94
N THR A 12 38.70 19.85 -7.54
CA THR A 12 37.49 19.15 -7.97
C THR A 12 37.50 17.76 -7.36
N LYS A 13 36.53 17.46 -6.50
CA LYS A 13 36.37 16.12 -5.90
C LYS A 13 35.25 15.35 -6.58
N SER A 14 35.42 14.04 -6.72
CA SER A 14 34.41 13.15 -7.30
C SER A 14 33.72 12.34 -6.21
N VAL A 15 32.40 12.23 -6.31
CA VAL A 15 31.55 11.43 -5.43
C VAL A 15 30.70 10.44 -6.24
N ASP A 16 29.96 9.58 -5.53
CA ASP A 16 29.14 8.53 -6.13
C ASP A 16 28.00 9.12 -6.98
N ALA A 17 27.78 8.53 -8.17
CA ALA A 17 26.78 9.04 -9.12
C ALA A 17 25.34 8.94 -8.60
N SER A 18 25.06 8.03 -7.66
CA SER A 18 23.70 7.86 -7.12
C SER A 18 23.31 8.93 -6.09
N LEU A 19 24.19 9.90 -5.82
CA LEU A 19 23.84 11.10 -5.05
C LEU A 19 23.07 12.14 -5.90
N TRP A 20 23.03 11.97 -7.22
CA TRP A 20 22.26 12.83 -8.11
C TRP A 20 20.92 12.19 -8.49
N TRP A 21 19.88 13.02 -8.58
CA TRP A 21 18.59 12.68 -9.18
C TRP A 21 18.03 13.89 -9.92
N ASP A 22 17.24 13.65 -10.96
CA ASP A 22 16.40 14.68 -11.57
C ASP A 22 15.07 14.79 -10.79
N SER A 23 14.36 15.92 -10.90
CA SER A 23 13.15 16.11 -10.07
C SER A 23 12.07 15.07 -10.37
N PHE A 24 11.66 14.34 -9.33
CA PHE A 24 10.60 13.34 -9.43
C PHE A 24 9.23 13.98 -9.60
N SER A 25 9.04 15.23 -9.16
CA SER A 25 7.81 15.98 -9.41
C SER A 25 7.54 16.18 -10.91
N LEU A 26 8.60 16.47 -11.68
CA LEU A 26 8.52 16.59 -13.13
C LEU A 26 8.29 15.24 -13.79
N LEU A 27 8.97 14.18 -13.32
CA LEU A 27 8.76 12.84 -13.83
C LEU A 27 7.33 12.35 -13.57
N LEU A 28 6.79 12.60 -12.38
CA LEU A 28 5.41 12.28 -12.02
C LEU A 28 4.43 13.01 -12.95
N THR A 29 4.64 14.30 -13.17
CA THR A 29 3.83 15.09 -14.10
C THR A 29 3.88 14.52 -15.52
N GLU A 30 5.06 14.08 -15.99
CA GLU A 30 5.19 13.41 -17.30
C GLU A 30 4.45 12.07 -17.34
N LEU A 31 4.48 11.30 -16.25
CA LEU A 31 3.77 10.04 -16.13
C LEU A 31 2.25 10.28 -16.13
N GLU A 32 1.73 11.20 -15.34
CA GLU A 32 0.28 11.50 -15.25
C GLU A 32 -0.29 12.05 -16.57
N ASN A 33 0.52 12.80 -17.33
CA ASN A 33 0.12 13.32 -18.64
C ASN A 33 0.26 12.31 -19.79
N ALA A 34 0.87 11.15 -19.56
CA ALA A 34 0.99 10.13 -20.59
C ALA A 34 -0.38 9.50 -20.90
N CYS A 35 -0.68 9.30 -22.19
CA CYS A 35 -1.96 8.73 -22.57
C CYS A 35 -1.98 7.21 -22.33
N LEU A 36 -2.96 6.74 -21.54
CA LEU A 36 -3.21 5.33 -21.20
C LEU A 36 -3.42 4.42 -22.43
N SER A 37 -3.73 4.98 -23.60
CA SER A 37 -4.13 4.23 -24.80
C SER A 37 -3.05 4.07 -25.88
N SER A 38 -1.85 4.62 -25.66
CA SER A 38 -0.75 4.62 -26.64
C SER A 38 0.57 4.15 -26.04
N GLU A 39 1.47 3.59 -26.87
CA GLU A 39 2.85 3.33 -26.45
C GLU A 39 3.49 4.61 -25.88
N PHE A 40 4.11 4.47 -24.71
CA PHE A 40 4.78 5.57 -24.04
C PHE A 40 5.84 6.21 -24.95
N PRO A 41 5.99 7.55 -24.93
CA PRO A 41 7.05 8.21 -25.68
C PRO A 41 8.42 7.60 -25.37
N PRO A 42 9.26 7.28 -26.38
CA PRO A 42 10.58 6.69 -26.16
C PRO A 42 11.46 7.43 -25.12
N PRO A 43 11.41 8.78 -25.02
CA PRO A 43 12.12 9.50 -23.95
C PRO A 43 11.66 9.11 -22.54
N LEU A 44 10.37 8.90 -22.32
CA LEU A 44 9.82 8.54 -21.01
C LEU A 44 10.19 7.10 -20.65
N VAL A 45 10.14 6.17 -21.62
CA VAL A 45 10.65 4.79 -21.43
C VAL A 45 12.13 4.79 -21.05
N LYS A 46 12.93 5.65 -21.69
CA LYS A 46 14.35 5.80 -21.35
C LYS A 46 14.53 6.30 -19.92
N LYS A 47 13.78 7.32 -19.50
CA LYS A 47 13.81 7.86 -18.13
C LYS A 47 13.42 6.81 -17.09
N LEU A 48 12.42 5.98 -17.37
CA LEU A 48 12.02 4.88 -16.48
C LEU A 48 13.19 3.92 -16.24
N LYS A 49 13.83 3.47 -17.34
CA LYS A 49 14.98 2.55 -17.27
C LYS A 49 16.19 3.17 -16.55
N GLU A 50 16.46 4.46 -16.78
CA GLU A 50 17.54 5.19 -16.11
C GLU A 50 17.28 5.37 -14.60
N ASN A 51 16.01 5.50 -14.19
CA ASN A 51 15.60 5.65 -12.80
C ASN A 51 15.22 4.33 -12.10
N HIS A 52 15.37 3.18 -12.76
CA HIS A 52 15.03 1.87 -12.21
C HIS A 52 15.55 1.64 -10.78
N LYS A 53 16.82 2.01 -10.52
CA LYS A 53 17.41 1.87 -9.18
C LYS A 53 16.73 2.76 -8.14
N TRP A 54 16.29 3.95 -8.52
CA TRP A 54 15.53 4.85 -7.64
C TRP A 54 14.15 4.26 -7.32
N PHE A 55 13.47 3.63 -8.27
CA PHE A 55 12.21 2.95 -7.99
C PHE A 55 12.39 1.69 -7.14
N LEU A 56 13.45 0.91 -7.37
CA LEU A 56 13.71 -0.32 -6.62
C LEU A 56 14.10 -0.06 -5.16
N GLU A 57 15.04 0.85 -4.95
CA GLU A 57 15.57 1.16 -3.62
C GLU A 57 14.79 2.32 -2.95
N THR A 58 13.82 2.90 -3.66
CA THR A 58 12.88 3.93 -3.20
C THR A 58 13.58 5.06 -2.42
N VAL A 59 13.03 5.42 -1.27
CA VAL A 59 13.51 6.52 -0.43
C VAL A 59 14.85 6.23 0.24
N SER A 60 15.35 4.98 0.21
CA SER A 60 16.68 4.65 0.73
C SER A 60 17.83 5.20 -0.13
N GLN A 61 17.54 5.65 -1.37
CA GLN A 61 18.51 6.38 -2.19
C GLN A 61 18.78 7.80 -1.69
N PHE A 62 17.97 8.32 -0.76
CA PHE A 62 18.34 9.47 0.07
C PHE A 62 19.21 8.97 1.21
N LYS A 63 20.53 9.07 1.01
CA LYS A 63 21.55 8.35 1.81
C LYS A 63 21.80 9.05 3.15
N PRO A 64 22.23 8.30 4.17
CA PRO A 64 22.69 8.88 5.43
C PRO A 64 23.99 9.70 5.26
N PRO A 65 24.39 10.50 6.26
CA PRO A 65 25.58 11.34 6.21
C PRO A 65 26.86 10.56 5.88
N ASN A 66 27.75 11.16 5.08
CA ASN A 66 28.93 10.50 4.56
C ASN A 66 30.16 11.42 4.59
N GLN A 67 31.20 10.98 5.29
CA GLN A 67 32.44 11.75 5.42
C GLN A 67 33.07 12.14 4.07
N LYS A 68 32.98 11.28 3.04
CA LYS A 68 33.48 11.62 1.69
C LYS A 68 32.65 12.71 1.03
N SER A 69 31.33 12.71 1.22
CA SER A 69 30.42 13.74 0.70
C SER A 69 30.67 15.07 1.40
N ARG A 70 30.84 15.05 2.73
CA ARG A 70 31.25 16.22 3.51
C ARG A 70 32.56 16.84 3.02
N GLU A 71 33.60 16.02 2.87
CA GLU A 71 34.90 16.48 2.37
C GLU A 71 34.85 16.94 0.92
N ALA A 72 33.91 16.44 0.11
CA ALA A 72 33.73 16.90 -1.26
C ALA A 72 33.29 18.37 -1.31
N LEU A 73 32.45 18.81 -0.38
CA LEU A 73 32.00 20.21 -0.28
C LEU A 73 33.09 21.18 0.16
N ASP A 74 34.29 20.72 0.54
CA ASP A 74 35.45 21.61 0.74
C ASP A 74 36.07 22.08 -0.57
N SER A 75 35.78 21.38 -1.67
CA SER A 75 36.29 21.71 -3.00
C SER A 75 35.37 22.73 -3.70
N SER A 76 35.92 23.51 -4.63
CA SER A 76 35.16 24.51 -5.39
C SER A 76 34.12 23.89 -6.34
N GLN A 77 34.36 22.65 -6.76
CA GLN A 77 33.49 21.89 -7.64
C GLN A 77 33.41 20.43 -7.21
N VAL A 78 32.20 19.89 -7.18
CA VAL A 78 31.96 18.47 -6.93
C VAL A 78 31.45 17.82 -8.22
N LYS A 79 32.10 16.73 -8.62
CA LYS A 79 31.69 15.89 -9.74
C LYS A 79 30.84 14.72 -9.25
N ILE A 80 29.63 14.59 -9.76
CA ILE A 80 28.64 13.56 -9.38
C ILE A 80 28.26 12.81 -10.65
N GLY A 81 28.95 11.71 -10.96
CA GLY A 81 28.80 11.02 -12.24
C GLY A 81 29.08 11.94 -13.43
N SER A 82 28.05 12.19 -14.26
CA SER A 82 28.08 13.13 -15.39
C SER A 82 27.84 14.59 -15.02
N HIS A 83 27.43 14.87 -13.78
CA HIS A 83 27.06 16.21 -13.33
C HIS A 83 28.23 16.90 -12.63
N GLN A 84 28.25 18.24 -12.71
CA GLN A 84 29.17 19.09 -11.96
C GLN A 84 28.38 20.11 -11.16
N LEU A 85 28.73 20.23 -9.90
CA LEU A 85 28.11 21.11 -8.93
C LEU A 85 29.16 22.13 -8.48
N VAL A 86 28.91 23.41 -8.73
CA VAL A 86 29.72 24.51 -8.18
C VAL A 86 29.31 24.72 -6.73
N VAL A 87 30.29 24.75 -5.82
CA VAL A 87 30.05 24.91 -4.38
C VAL A 87 30.23 26.37 -3.99
N GLU A 88 29.13 27.00 -3.61
CA GLU A 88 29.09 28.33 -3.01
C GLU A 88 29.23 28.24 -1.48
N PRO A 89 30.22 28.93 -0.86
CA PRO A 89 30.47 28.84 0.58
C PRO A 89 29.27 29.19 1.45
N GLU A 90 28.48 30.19 1.06
CA GLU A 90 27.30 30.65 1.82
C GLU A 90 26.23 29.55 1.96
N TRP A 91 26.07 28.71 0.93
CA TRP A 91 25.06 27.64 0.92
C TRP A 91 25.59 26.35 1.52
N LYS A 92 26.91 26.17 1.51
CA LYS A 92 27.55 25.00 2.12
C LYS A 92 27.26 24.95 3.61
N ASP A 93 27.42 26.05 4.32
CA ASP A 93 27.23 26.08 5.78
C ASP A 93 25.78 25.75 6.14
N ALA A 94 24.81 26.32 5.41
CA ALA A 94 23.39 25.97 5.55
C ALA A 94 23.12 24.49 5.23
N ALA A 95 23.71 23.95 4.16
CA ALA A 95 23.55 22.54 3.80
C ALA A 95 24.11 21.58 4.85
N LEU A 96 25.24 21.91 5.49
CA LEU A 96 25.81 21.09 6.56
C LEU A 96 24.94 21.11 7.82
N GLU A 97 24.36 22.26 8.17
CA GLU A 97 23.44 22.39 9.29
C GLU A 97 22.15 21.60 9.03
N ILE A 98 21.50 21.84 7.89
CA ILE A 98 20.26 21.15 7.52
C ILE A 98 20.46 19.64 7.37
N GLY A 99 21.60 19.21 6.81
CA GLY A 99 21.90 17.79 6.60
C GLY A 99 22.06 17.04 7.92
N SER A 100 22.52 17.73 8.97
CA SER A 100 22.59 17.18 10.32
C SER A 100 21.22 16.99 10.96
N ILE A 101 20.24 17.87 10.64
CA ILE A 101 18.86 17.78 11.12
C ILE A 101 18.11 16.67 10.39
N LEU A 102 18.26 16.59 9.07
CA LEU A 102 17.59 15.60 8.23
C LEU A 102 18.25 14.22 8.24
N CYS A 103 19.43 14.09 8.86
CA CYS A 103 20.27 12.89 8.75
C CYS A 103 20.49 12.47 7.29
N LEU A 104 20.78 13.44 6.43
CA LEU A 104 20.93 13.27 4.98
C LEU A 104 22.39 13.49 4.55
N ASP A 105 22.80 12.80 3.49
CA ASP A 105 24.10 13.00 2.83
C ASP A 105 24.33 14.49 2.50
N GLU A 106 25.55 14.95 2.78
CA GLU A 106 25.91 16.36 2.68
C GLU A 106 25.77 16.90 1.24
N VAL A 107 26.10 16.09 0.22
CA VAL A 107 25.99 16.49 -1.18
C VAL A 107 24.51 16.51 -1.61
N GLN A 108 23.71 15.54 -1.20
CA GLN A 108 22.27 15.53 -1.49
C GLN A 108 21.56 16.72 -0.82
N THR A 109 21.96 17.04 0.41
CA THR A 109 21.44 18.20 1.13
C THR A 109 21.81 19.50 0.42
N TYR A 110 23.05 19.63 -0.04
CA TYR A 110 23.47 20.80 -0.82
C TYR A 110 22.66 20.96 -2.12
N ILE A 111 22.37 19.87 -2.82
CA ILE A 111 21.52 19.89 -4.02
C ILE A 111 20.13 20.44 -3.68
N LEU A 112 19.53 20.00 -2.56
CA LEU A 112 18.22 20.48 -2.12
C LEU A 112 18.24 21.97 -1.73
N VAL A 113 19.24 22.42 -0.97
CA VAL A 113 19.42 23.84 -0.61
C VAL A 113 19.53 24.69 -1.87
N LYS A 114 20.37 24.26 -2.82
CA LYS A 114 20.56 24.97 -4.08
C LYS A 114 19.25 25.07 -4.87
N ARG A 115 18.51 23.97 -5.01
CA ARG A 115 17.20 23.97 -5.69
C ARG A 115 16.19 24.87 -4.99
N ALA A 116 16.11 24.81 -3.66
CA ALA A 116 15.18 25.62 -2.88
C ALA A 116 15.42 27.12 -3.07
N ILE A 117 16.69 27.55 -3.13
CA ILE A 117 17.07 28.96 -3.36
C ILE A 117 16.81 29.38 -4.82
N GLU A 118 17.15 28.53 -5.79
CA GLU A 118 16.90 28.83 -7.22
C GLU A 118 15.40 29.02 -7.52
N HIS A 119 14.52 28.31 -6.81
CA HIS A 119 13.07 28.42 -6.95
C HIS A 119 12.44 29.55 -6.14
N ASN A 120 13.07 30.00 -5.05
CA ASN A 120 12.52 31.04 -4.16
C ASN A 120 13.48 32.23 -4.09
N THR A 121 13.14 33.35 -4.74
CA THR A 121 13.88 34.61 -4.62
C THR A 121 13.77 35.17 -3.19
N LEU A 122 14.62 34.71 -2.27
CA LEU A 122 14.65 35.14 -0.87
C LEU A 122 15.58 36.36 -0.69
N PRO A 123 15.09 37.51 -0.19
CA PRO A 123 15.93 38.63 0.25
C PRO A 123 16.49 38.37 1.65
N GLY A 124 17.75 38.74 1.87
CA GLY A 124 18.52 38.35 3.06
C GLY A 124 18.10 38.98 4.40
N ASP A 125 18.20 38.15 5.45
CA ASP A 125 18.90 38.37 6.74
C ASP A 125 18.41 37.41 7.85
N ASN A 126 17.43 36.54 7.58
CA ASN A 126 17.02 35.43 8.47
C ASN A 126 16.98 34.06 7.74
N ILE A 127 17.95 33.87 6.86
CA ILE A 127 17.96 32.90 5.76
C ILE A 127 17.88 31.43 6.22
N VAL A 128 18.51 31.04 7.33
CA VAL A 128 18.69 29.61 7.66
C VAL A 128 17.40 28.93 8.10
N HIS A 129 16.56 29.58 8.91
CA HIS A 129 15.32 28.97 9.42
C HIS A 129 14.23 28.87 8.33
N GLU A 130 14.12 29.91 7.48
CA GLU A 130 13.23 29.89 6.32
C GLU A 130 13.71 28.88 5.25
N ILE A 131 15.03 28.79 5.01
CA ILE A 131 15.59 27.77 4.12
C ILE A 131 15.36 26.36 4.67
N LEU A 132 15.50 26.13 5.99
CA LEU A 132 15.28 24.81 6.58
C LEU A 132 13.87 24.30 6.26
N HIS A 133 12.83 25.11 6.51
CA HIS A 133 11.45 24.71 6.20
C HIS A 133 11.26 24.39 4.72
N LEU A 134 11.78 25.24 3.82
CA LEU A 134 11.68 25.02 2.37
C LEU A 134 12.42 23.77 1.91
N VAL A 135 13.60 23.51 2.46
CA VAL A 135 14.42 22.33 2.13
C VAL A 135 13.78 21.06 2.67
N MET A 136 13.24 21.08 3.89
CA MET A 136 12.48 19.96 4.45
C MET A 136 11.27 19.63 3.59
N LEU A 137 10.48 20.64 3.21
CA LEU A 137 9.32 20.44 2.33
C LEU A 137 9.74 19.87 0.97
N GLN A 138 10.77 20.44 0.33
CA GLN A 138 11.27 19.94 -0.96
C GLN A 138 11.80 18.51 -0.85
N TYR A 139 12.47 18.17 0.26
CA TYR A 139 12.99 16.83 0.53
C TYR A 139 11.86 15.79 0.55
N TYR A 140 10.80 16.06 1.31
CA TYR A 140 9.64 15.17 1.40
C TYR A 140 8.84 15.13 0.10
N ILE A 141 8.66 16.25 -0.60
CA ILE A 141 8.04 16.28 -1.92
C ILE A 141 8.77 15.36 -2.90
N GLU A 142 10.11 15.43 -2.98
CA GLU A 142 10.87 14.57 -3.90
C GLU A 142 10.74 13.08 -3.55
N ARG A 143 10.77 12.74 -2.24
CA ARG A 143 10.58 11.36 -1.76
C ARG A 143 9.19 10.82 -2.08
N GLN A 144 8.16 11.61 -1.80
CA GLN A 144 6.78 11.23 -2.08
C GLN A 144 6.52 11.17 -3.58
N CYS A 145 7.06 12.09 -4.38
CA CYS A 145 6.95 12.02 -5.84
C CYS A 145 7.62 10.77 -6.40
N LEU A 146 8.73 10.30 -5.82
CA LEU A 146 9.34 9.02 -6.20
C LEU A 146 8.41 7.83 -5.93
N LEU A 147 7.78 7.78 -4.75
CA LEU A 147 6.80 6.74 -4.42
C LEU A 147 5.56 6.84 -5.34
N LYS A 148 5.04 8.05 -5.57
CA LYS A 148 3.93 8.31 -6.51
C LYS A 148 4.28 7.91 -7.93
N CYS A 149 5.51 8.12 -8.41
CA CYS A 149 5.97 7.62 -9.70
C CYS A 149 5.88 6.09 -9.75
N THR A 150 6.35 5.41 -8.71
CA THR A 150 6.30 3.94 -8.60
C THR A 150 4.85 3.44 -8.61
N ARG A 151 3.98 4.05 -7.79
CA ARG A 151 2.53 3.78 -7.77
C ARG A 151 1.90 3.98 -9.16
N GLN A 152 2.24 5.07 -9.84
CA GLN A 152 1.73 5.39 -11.16
C GLN A 152 2.20 4.39 -12.22
N ILE A 153 3.46 3.92 -12.14
CA ILE A 153 4.00 2.85 -13.00
C ILE A 153 3.18 1.56 -12.84
N LEU A 154 2.86 1.17 -11.60
CA LEU A 154 2.00 0.01 -11.32
C LEU A 154 0.58 0.23 -11.88
N MET A 155 -0.05 1.38 -11.57
CA MET A 155 -1.38 1.75 -12.08
C MET A 155 -1.45 1.70 -13.61
N TYR A 156 -0.44 2.19 -14.32
CA TYR A 156 -0.38 2.09 -15.77
C TYR A 156 -0.35 0.65 -16.26
N ALA A 157 0.42 -0.22 -15.62
CA ALA A 157 0.47 -1.63 -15.98
C ALA A 157 -0.89 -2.33 -15.77
N LEU A 158 -1.74 -1.83 -14.86
CA LEU A 158 -3.13 -2.30 -14.69
C LEU A 158 -3.99 -1.99 -15.89
N TYR A 159 -4.03 -0.72 -16.30
CA TYR A 159 -4.89 -0.28 -17.40
C TYR A 159 -4.55 -0.94 -18.74
N VAL A 160 -3.27 -1.22 -19.00
CA VAL A 160 -2.84 -1.89 -20.24
C VAL A 160 -3.12 -3.40 -20.19
N GLY A 161 -3.33 -3.96 -18.99
CA GLY A 161 -3.62 -5.37 -18.75
C GLY A 161 -2.37 -6.26 -18.78
N VAL A 162 -2.31 -7.20 -17.84
CA VAL A 162 -1.17 -8.14 -17.59
C VAL A 162 -0.83 -9.00 -18.83
N GLY A 163 -1.76 -9.15 -19.78
CA GLY A 163 -1.60 -9.94 -21.01
C GLY A 163 -0.91 -9.23 -22.19
N SER A 164 -0.65 -7.92 -22.10
CA SER A 164 -0.05 -7.11 -23.17
C SER A 164 1.48 -7.30 -23.26
N LYS A 165 1.92 -8.48 -23.70
CA LYS A 165 3.34 -8.76 -23.94
C LYS A 165 3.95 -7.69 -24.88
N GLY A 166 4.96 -6.97 -24.40
CA GLY A 166 5.74 -5.99 -25.18
C GLY A 166 5.52 -4.53 -24.81
N HIS A 167 4.65 -4.21 -23.85
CA HIS A 167 4.54 -2.83 -23.35
C HIS A 167 5.67 -2.52 -22.34
N ALA A 168 6.42 -1.45 -22.59
CA ALA A 168 7.59 -1.09 -21.78
C ALA A 168 7.28 -0.91 -20.28
N MET A 169 6.06 -0.52 -19.93
CA MET A 169 5.64 -0.38 -18.52
C MET A 169 5.52 -1.74 -17.82
N SER A 170 4.93 -2.73 -18.50
CA SER A 170 4.76 -4.07 -17.95
C SER A 170 6.13 -4.75 -17.78
N GLU A 171 7.08 -4.50 -18.68
CA GLU A 171 8.47 -4.96 -18.52
C GLU A 171 9.14 -4.32 -17.29
N GLU A 172 8.94 -3.02 -17.08
CA GLU A 172 9.52 -2.31 -15.93
C GLU A 172 8.93 -2.79 -14.61
N VAL A 173 7.60 -2.98 -14.52
CA VAL A 173 6.93 -3.54 -13.33
C VAL A 173 7.44 -4.96 -13.06
N GLN A 174 7.48 -5.84 -14.06
CA GLN A 174 8.00 -7.20 -13.90
C GLN A 174 9.44 -7.20 -13.39
N LYS A 175 10.27 -6.28 -13.91
CA LYS A 175 11.66 -6.14 -13.48
C LYS A 175 11.76 -5.64 -12.03
N LEU A 176 10.99 -4.63 -11.64
CA LEU A 176 10.97 -4.13 -10.26
C LEU A 176 10.57 -5.22 -9.27
N ILE A 177 9.55 -6.01 -9.60
CA ILE A 177 9.13 -7.16 -8.80
C ILE A 177 10.23 -8.22 -8.74
N SER A 178 10.82 -8.61 -9.87
CA SER A 178 11.89 -9.62 -9.90
C SER A 178 13.14 -9.20 -9.14
N ASP A 179 13.43 -7.89 -9.15
CA ASP A 179 14.61 -7.33 -8.47
C ASP A 179 14.35 -7.07 -6.97
N GLY A 180 13.13 -7.33 -6.48
CA GLY A 180 12.81 -7.42 -5.06
C GLY A 180 12.15 -6.19 -4.45
N LEU A 181 11.45 -5.36 -5.24
CA LEU A 181 10.75 -4.15 -4.78
C LEU A 181 9.92 -4.37 -3.51
N GLU A 182 9.16 -5.47 -3.44
CA GLU A 182 8.34 -5.87 -2.29
C GLU A 182 9.14 -5.92 -0.98
N SER A 183 10.29 -6.62 -0.99
CA SER A 183 11.16 -6.74 0.17
C SER A 183 11.81 -5.41 0.57
N ARG A 184 12.08 -4.54 -0.42
CA ARG A 184 12.64 -3.21 -0.19
C ARG A 184 11.62 -2.26 0.44
N LEU A 185 10.41 -2.23 -0.08
CA LEU A 185 9.30 -1.45 0.47
C LEU A 185 9.00 -1.85 1.92
N LEU A 186 9.03 -3.15 2.23
CA LEU A 186 8.80 -3.63 3.58
C LEU A 186 9.87 -3.12 4.55
N SER A 187 11.14 -3.26 4.18
CA SER A 187 12.26 -2.76 4.99
C SER A 187 12.15 -1.25 5.23
N VAL A 188 11.78 -0.49 4.20
CA VAL A 188 11.58 0.97 4.32
C VAL A 188 10.42 1.29 5.25
N LEU A 189 9.30 0.58 5.13
CA LEU A 189 8.14 0.77 6.01
C LEU A 189 8.51 0.49 7.47
N GLU A 190 9.22 -0.61 7.74
CA GLU A 190 9.71 -0.95 9.09
C GLU A 190 10.63 0.15 9.66
N ASP A 191 11.55 0.67 8.84
CA ASP A 191 12.46 1.74 9.22
C ASP A 191 11.70 3.04 9.53
N LEU A 192 10.73 3.43 8.69
CA LEU A 192 9.90 4.63 8.89
C LEU A 192 9.06 4.53 10.18
N LEU A 193 8.36 3.42 10.39
CA LEU A 193 7.55 3.18 11.58
C LEU A 193 8.38 3.15 12.87
N SER A 194 9.65 2.74 12.78
CA SER A 194 10.60 2.69 13.89
C SER A 194 11.38 3.98 14.09
N SER A 195 11.33 4.90 13.13
CA SER A 195 12.14 6.13 13.13
C SER A 195 11.76 7.06 14.29
N SER A 196 12.78 7.69 14.87
CA SER A 196 12.63 8.71 15.91
C SER A 196 13.02 10.08 15.36
N TYR A 197 12.24 11.11 15.69
CA TYR A 197 12.56 12.48 15.32
C TYR A 197 13.79 13.01 16.10
N PRO A 198 14.52 14.02 15.57
CA PRO A 198 15.60 14.67 16.30
C PRO A 198 15.11 15.38 17.56
N GLU A 199 15.71 15.08 18.71
CA GLU A 199 15.51 15.85 19.94
C GLU A 199 15.93 17.31 19.65
N HIS A 200 15.05 18.29 19.90
CA HIS A 200 15.23 19.75 19.66
C HIS A 200 14.66 20.37 18.36
N MET A 201 13.82 19.67 17.61
CA MET A 201 13.07 20.28 16.49
C MET A 201 11.93 21.20 16.99
N ASP A 202 11.68 22.31 16.30
CA ASP A 202 10.54 23.20 16.56
C ASP A 202 9.20 22.50 16.26
N VAL A 203 8.11 22.94 16.89
CA VAL A 203 6.79 22.30 16.81
C VAL A 203 6.27 22.27 15.37
N ASP A 204 6.48 23.34 14.61
CA ASP A 204 6.00 23.43 13.23
C ASP A 204 6.76 22.44 12.32
N LEU A 205 8.07 22.34 12.48
CA LEU A 205 8.91 21.38 11.74
C LEU A 205 8.64 19.93 12.13
N PHE A 206 8.37 19.68 13.41
CA PHE A 206 7.96 18.36 13.88
C PHE A 206 6.59 17.97 13.30
N THR A 207 5.67 18.93 13.21
CA THR A 207 4.35 18.70 12.61
C THR A 207 4.47 18.34 11.14
N LEU A 208 5.24 19.12 10.39
CA LEU A 208 5.56 18.82 8.99
C LEU A 208 6.20 17.42 8.87
N TRP A 209 7.25 17.14 9.63
CA TRP A 209 7.93 15.83 9.59
C TRP A 209 6.96 14.66 9.81
N ALA A 210 6.07 14.76 10.80
CA ALA A 210 5.13 13.70 11.13
C ALA A 210 4.09 13.47 10.03
N GLU A 211 3.51 14.55 9.49
CA GLU A 211 2.52 14.47 8.42
C GLU A 211 3.14 13.93 7.12
N GLU A 212 4.31 14.44 6.73
CA GLU A 212 5.00 13.99 5.53
C GLU A 212 5.48 12.52 5.63
N THR A 213 5.88 12.07 6.82
CA THR A 213 6.24 10.66 7.07
C THR A 213 5.02 9.76 6.94
N LEU A 214 3.87 10.16 7.49
CA LEU A 214 2.63 9.38 7.36
C LEU A 214 2.14 9.31 5.91
N ILE A 215 2.36 10.35 5.10
CA ILE A 215 2.08 10.30 3.66
C ILE A 215 2.96 9.23 2.98
N GLU A 216 4.23 9.13 3.33
CA GLU A 216 5.12 8.09 2.80
C GLU A 216 4.68 6.68 3.20
N ASP A 217 4.31 6.47 4.47
CA ASP A 217 3.79 5.18 4.95
C ASP A 217 2.58 4.71 4.11
N ASN A 218 1.61 5.61 3.91
CA ASN A 218 0.41 5.31 3.12
C ASN A 218 0.73 5.11 1.62
N LEU A 219 1.67 5.86 1.05
CA LEU A 219 2.11 5.65 -0.34
C LEU A 219 2.80 4.30 -0.53
N ILE A 220 3.56 3.83 0.46
CA ILE A 220 4.17 2.50 0.43
C ILE A 220 3.07 1.43 0.46
N LEU A 221 2.07 1.60 1.32
CA LEU A 221 0.93 0.68 1.41
C LEU A 221 0.07 0.70 0.14
N ASP A 222 -0.13 1.84 -0.51
CA ASP A 222 -0.75 1.92 -1.84
C ASP A 222 -0.01 1.03 -2.85
N ILE A 223 1.33 1.12 -2.88
CA ILE A 223 2.14 0.33 -3.82
C ILE A 223 2.03 -1.16 -3.50
N PHE A 224 2.05 -1.55 -2.23
CA PHE A 224 1.81 -2.94 -1.83
C PHE A 224 0.43 -3.44 -2.25
N PHE A 225 -0.61 -2.64 -2.02
CA PHE A 225 -1.96 -2.99 -2.40
C PHE A 225 -2.06 -3.25 -3.91
N LEU A 226 -1.54 -2.35 -4.73
CA LEU A 226 -1.52 -2.52 -6.19
C LEU A 226 -0.70 -3.74 -6.62
N ALA A 227 0.42 -4.02 -5.95
CA ALA A 227 1.27 -5.17 -6.27
C ALA A 227 0.55 -6.51 -6.06
N TYR A 228 -0.22 -6.64 -4.98
CA TYR A 228 -0.92 -7.88 -4.62
C TYR A 228 -2.30 -8.02 -5.25
N TYR A 229 -3.12 -6.97 -5.20
CA TYR A 229 -4.50 -7.00 -5.70
C TYR A 229 -4.56 -7.40 -7.18
N GLU A 230 -3.53 -7.04 -7.95
CA GLU A 230 -3.48 -7.28 -9.40
C GLU A 230 -2.52 -8.41 -9.76
N SER A 231 -2.08 -9.16 -8.75
CA SER A 231 -1.23 -10.34 -8.88
C SER A 231 0.07 -10.08 -9.65
N PHE A 232 0.63 -8.85 -9.57
CA PHE A 232 1.97 -8.56 -10.11
C PHE A 232 3.04 -9.37 -9.40
N CYS A 233 2.85 -9.62 -8.10
CA CYS A 233 3.61 -10.58 -7.32
C CYS A 233 2.69 -11.47 -6.49
N THR A 234 3.20 -12.65 -6.13
CA THR A 234 2.52 -13.59 -5.24
C THR A 234 3.13 -13.46 -3.84
N CYS A 235 2.31 -13.12 -2.85
CA CYS A 235 2.75 -13.03 -1.46
C CYS A 235 3.06 -14.43 -0.92
N ASN A 236 4.34 -14.73 -0.68
CA ASN A 236 4.75 -15.99 -0.05
C ASN A 236 4.56 -15.93 1.48
N GLY A 237 4.62 -17.10 2.14
CA GLY A 237 4.43 -17.18 3.59
C GLY A 237 5.40 -16.33 4.40
N LYS A 238 6.67 -16.21 3.98
CA LYS A 238 7.65 -15.34 4.66
C LYS A 238 7.21 -13.87 4.63
N GLN A 239 6.81 -13.38 3.46
CA GLN A 239 6.41 -12.00 3.29
C GLN A 239 5.11 -11.70 4.04
N TRP A 240 4.11 -12.59 3.95
CA TRP A 240 2.85 -12.43 4.68
C TRP A 240 3.09 -12.30 6.19
N LYS A 241 3.94 -13.16 6.76
CA LYS A 241 4.28 -13.12 8.19
C LYS A 241 4.96 -11.81 8.57
N ASN A 242 5.87 -11.28 7.75
CA ASN A 242 6.50 -10.00 8.03
C ASN A 242 5.48 -8.85 8.00
N LEU A 243 4.59 -8.80 7.00
CA LEU A 243 3.50 -7.83 6.96
C LEU A 243 2.56 -7.97 8.18
N CYS A 244 2.29 -9.20 8.62
CA CYS A 244 1.49 -9.48 9.80
C CYS A 244 2.16 -8.97 11.09
N LEU A 245 3.49 -9.11 11.22
CA LEU A 245 4.25 -8.56 12.34
C LEU A 245 4.25 -7.03 12.35
N VAL A 246 4.36 -6.40 11.16
CA VAL A 246 4.19 -4.94 11.04
C VAL A 246 2.78 -4.54 11.48
N TYR A 247 1.75 -5.27 11.05
CA TYR A 247 0.37 -4.99 11.46
C TYR A 247 0.16 -5.12 12.97
N GLU A 248 0.64 -6.22 13.57
CA GLU A 248 0.65 -6.43 15.02
C GLU A 248 1.35 -5.28 15.75
N GLY A 249 2.52 -4.87 15.25
CA GLY A 249 3.29 -3.77 15.81
C GLY A 249 2.55 -2.42 15.76
N ILE A 250 1.79 -2.18 14.69
CA ILE A 250 0.97 -0.98 14.50
C ILE A 250 -0.21 -0.96 15.48
N ILE A 251 -0.95 -2.07 15.61
CA ILE A 251 -2.16 -2.11 16.46
C ILE A 251 -1.81 -2.19 17.96
N SER A 252 -0.72 -2.87 18.33
CA SER A 252 -0.22 -2.90 19.71
C SER A 252 0.40 -1.55 20.14
N GLY A 253 0.76 -0.70 19.16
CA GLY A 253 1.40 0.59 19.38
C GLY A 253 2.86 0.47 19.79
N SER A 254 3.55 -0.58 19.30
CA SER A 254 5.00 -0.75 19.46
C SER A 254 5.81 0.24 18.62
N TYR A 255 5.24 0.72 17.51
CA TYR A 255 5.83 1.74 16.65
C TYR A 255 5.57 3.17 17.14
N ASN A 256 6.28 4.14 16.54
CA ASN A 256 6.19 5.54 16.93
C ASN A 256 4.89 6.23 16.45
N LEU A 257 3.93 5.52 15.86
CA LEU A 257 2.66 6.08 15.37
C LEU A 257 1.89 6.88 16.43
N LYS A 258 1.89 6.46 17.70
CA LYS A 258 1.25 7.23 18.79
C LYS A 258 1.90 8.61 18.99
N LYS A 259 3.19 8.75 18.68
CA LYS A 259 3.91 10.03 18.71
C LYS A 259 3.59 10.89 17.50
N LEU A 260 3.17 10.29 16.38
CA LEU A 260 2.77 10.98 15.16
C LEU A 260 1.31 11.47 15.19
N ALA A 261 0.50 11.02 16.14
CA ALA A 261 -0.91 11.41 16.30
C ALA A 261 -1.07 12.83 16.89
N ILE A 262 -0.49 13.83 16.23
CA ILE A 262 -0.40 15.22 16.70
C ILE A 262 -1.41 16.17 16.05
N SER A 263 -1.94 15.81 14.88
CA SER A 263 -2.99 16.54 14.16
C SER A 263 -4.17 15.62 13.82
N PRO A 264 -5.38 16.18 13.59
CA PRO A 264 -6.51 15.42 13.08
C PRO A 264 -6.19 14.67 11.79
N GLU A 265 -5.44 15.30 10.88
CA GLU A 265 -4.98 14.76 9.61
C GLU A 265 -4.07 13.54 9.84
N ALA A 266 -3.11 13.65 10.76
CA ALA A 266 -2.24 12.55 11.13
C ALA A 266 -3.02 11.36 11.74
N ILE A 267 -4.03 11.62 12.57
CA ILE A 267 -4.88 10.56 13.15
C ILE A 267 -5.63 9.80 12.05
N VAL A 268 -6.20 10.52 11.07
CA VAL A 268 -6.89 9.91 9.92
C VAL A 268 -5.90 9.10 9.07
N SER A 269 -4.72 9.65 8.83
CA SER A 269 -3.66 8.99 8.04
C SER A 269 -3.12 7.71 8.71
N ILE A 270 -2.99 7.70 10.04
CA ILE A 270 -2.66 6.49 10.82
C ILE A 270 -3.76 5.44 10.71
N TYR A 271 -5.02 5.86 10.78
CA TYR A 271 -6.16 4.95 10.62
C TYR A 271 -6.22 4.39 9.19
N HIS A 272 -5.90 5.20 8.18
CA HIS A 272 -5.81 4.76 6.79
C HIS A 272 -4.75 3.66 6.62
N ALA A 273 -3.51 3.91 7.08
CA ALA A 273 -2.43 2.93 7.00
C ALA A 273 -2.79 1.59 7.67
N LYS A 274 -3.46 1.64 8.83
CA LYS A 274 -3.98 0.45 9.53
C LYS A 274 -4.96 -0.34 8.66
N VAL A 275 -5.93 0.34 8.07
CA VAL A 275 -6.95 -0.28 7.22
C VAL A 275 -6.34 -0.84 5.94
N GLN A 276 -5.42 -0.12 5.29
CA GLN A 276 -4.76 -0.59 4.08
C GLN A 276 -3.97 -1.87 4.34
N LEU A 277 -3.14 -1.90 5.39
CA LEU A 277 -2.37 -3.09 5.72
C LEU A 277 -3.26 -4.29 6.09
N LEU A 278 -4.38 -4.05 6.78
CA LEU A 278 -5.38 -5.09 7.04
C LEU A 278 -5.94 -5.66 5.73
N LEU A 279 -6.34 -4.81 4.78
CA LEU A 279 -6.90 -5.26 3.50
C LEU A 279 -5.86 -5.96 2.63
N ILE A 280 -4.61 -5.52 2.66
CA ILE A 280 -3.48 -6.22 2.01
C ILE A 280 -3.31 -7.63 2.58
N LEU A 281 -3.34 -7.77 3.91
CA LEU A 281 -3.22 -9.07 4.57
C LEU A 281 -4.38 -10.01 4.22
N ILE A 282 -5.60 -9.48 4.09
CA ILE A 282 -6.78 -10.25 3.68
C ILE A 282 -6.67 -10.66 2.20
N GLU A 283 -6.32 -9.73 1.31
CA GLU A 283 -6.17 -9.99 -0.11
C GLU A 283 -5.12 -11.07 -0.40
N THR A 284 -3.99 -11.01 0.31
CA THR A 284 -2.90 -11.97 0.15
C THR A 284 -3.22 -13.38 0.66
N LEU A 285 -4.32 -13.59 1.40
CA LEU A 285 -4.84 -14.94 1.68
C LEU A 285 -5.45 -15.61 0.43
N ASN A 286 -5.71 -14.82 -0.63
CA ASN A 286 -6.25 -15.26 -1.92
C ASN A 286 -7.50 -16.14 -1.76
N LEU A 287 -8.48 -15.59 -1.04
CA LEU A 287 -9.76 -16.26 -0.78
C LEU A 287 -10.54 -16.54 -2.06
N GLU A 288 -10.35 -15.73 -3.10
CA GLU A 288 -10.91 -15.95 -4.44
C GLU A 288 -10.43 -17.28 -5.04
N ASN A 289 -9.11 -17.52 -5.07
CA ASN A 289 -8.57 -18.78 -5.57
C ASN A 289 -9.02 -19.98 -4.71
N LEU A 290 -9.18 -19.81 -3.39
CA LEU A 290 -9.71 -20.88 -2.55
C LEU A 290 -11.18 -21.21 -2.86
N LEU A 291 -12.02 -20.19 -3.09
CA LEU A 291 -13.40 -20.40 -3.54
C LEU A 291 -13.44 -21.13 -4.89
N GLN A 292 -12.58 -20.73 -5.82
CA GLN A 292 -12.42 -21.40 -7.12
C GLN A 292 -12.01 -22.87 -6.94
N MET A 293 -11.01 -23.15 -6.11
CA MET A 293 -10.54 -24.51 -5.86
C MET A 293 -11.62 -25.41 -5.25
N ILE A 294 -12.46 -24.86 -4.36
CA ILE A 294 -13.61 -25.60 -3.80
C ILE A 294 -14.63 -25.90 -4.90
N HIS A 295 -14.97 -24.90 -5.72
CA HIS A 295 -15.90 -25.07 -6.84
C HIS A 295 -15.42 -26.14 -7.83
N ASP A 296 -14.12 -26.15 -8.15
CA ASP A 296 -13.52 -27.07 -9.11
C ASP A 296 -13.11 -28.41 -8.50
N GLU A 297 -13.42 -28.66 -7.21
CA GLU A 297 -13.00 -29.85 -6.47
C GLU A 297 -11.48 -30.11 -6.58
N THR A 298 -10.67 -29.05 -6.56
CA THR A 298 -9.21 -29.13 -6.71
C THR A 298 -8.53 -29.36 -5.36
N PRO A 299 -7.77 -30.45 -5.17
CA PRO A 299 -7.03 -30.70 -3.93
C PRO A 299 -5.96 -29.64 -3.67
N PHE A 300 -5.64 -29.43 -2.38
CA PHE A 300 -4.65 -28.41 -1.96
C PHE A 300 -3.29 -28.54 -2.67
N ARG A 301 -2.79 -29.76 -2.92
CA ARG A 301 -1.51 -30.00 -3.59
C ARG A 301 -1.49 -29.65 -5.08
N GLN A 302 -2.65 -29.63 -5.71
CA GLN A 302 -2.80 -29.38 -7.14
C GLN A 302 -3.21 -27.93 -7.41
N GLY A 303 -3.79 -27.25 -6.42
CA GLY A 303 -4.13 -25.84 -6.48
C GLY A 303 -2.90 -24.93 -6.46
N SER A 304 -3.04 -23.77 -7.09
CA SER A 304 -2.03 -22.71 -7.06
C SER A 304 -2.15 -21.89 -5.77
N THR A 305 -1.82 -22.48 -4.61
CA THR A 305 -1.69 -21.72 -3.36
C THR A 305 -0.27 -21.20 -3.17
N ALA A 306 -0.15 -19.95 -2.72
CA ALA A 306 1.15 -19.34 -2.43
C ALA A 306 1.85 -19.93 -1.19
N PHE A 307 1.07 -20.58 -0.32
CA PHE A 307 1.51 -21.06 0.99
C PHE A 307 1.66 -22.57 1.00
N CYS A 308 2.74 -23.05 1.62
CA CYS A 308 2.89 -24.46 1.98
C CYS A 308 2.30 -24.73 3.38
N LEU A 309 2.20 -26.02 3.77
CA LEU A 309 1.70 -26.39 5.10
C LEU A 309 2.52 -25.78 6.24
N ILE A 310 3.84 -25.67 6.07
CA ILE A 310 4.72 -25.06 7.07
C ILE A 310 4.41 -23.57 7.22
N ASP A 311 4.18 -22.86 6.11
CA ASP A 311 3.78 -21.45 6.14
C ASP A 311 2.49 -21.29 6.94
N ILE A 312 1.48 -22.13 6.69
CA ILE A 312 0.18 -22.06 7.38
C ILE A 312 0.35 -22.26 8.90
N GLN A 313 1.18 -23.21 9.33
CA GLN A 313 1.44 -23.42 10.77
C GLN A 313 2.16 -22.23 11.42
N GLU A 314 3.12 -21.63 10.72
CA GLU A 314 3.85 -20.47 11.23
C GLU A 314 2.99 -19.21 11.23
N MET A 315 2.10 -19.05 10.23
CA MET A 315 1.08 -18.00 10.19
C MET A 315 0.07 -18.18 11.33
N ASP A 316 -0.39 -19.41 11.57
CA ASP A 316 -1.31 -19.72 12.67
C ASP A 316 -0.71 -19.35 14.04
N ALA A 317 0.57 -19.68 14.25
CA ALA A 317 1.28 -19.30 15.47
C ALA A 317 1.29 -17.78 15.68
N LEU A 318 1.46 -16.98 14.61
CA LEU A 318 1.38 -15.52 14.70
C LEU A 318 -0.05 -15.05 14.98
N VAL A 319 -1.05 -15.53 14.23
CA VAL A 319 -2.46 -15.14 14.42
C VAL A 319 -2.96 -15.51 15.81
N SER A 320 -2.51 -16.65 16.36
CA SER A 320 -2.81 -17.07 17.73
C SER A 320 -2.26 -16.13 18.82
N GLY A 321 -1.23 -15.33 18.49
CA GLY A 321 -0.63 -14.36 19.40
C GLY A 321 -1.43 -13.08 19.58
N PHE A 322 -2.38 -12.79 18.69
CA PHE A 322 -3.19 -11.57 18.77
C PHE A 322 -4.12 -11.58 19.97
N ASN A 323 -4.08 -10.50 20.76
CA ASN A 323 -4.98 -10.32 21.88
C ASN A 323 -6.16 -9.41 21.51
N VAL A 324 -7.30 -10.04 21.18
CA VAL A 324 -8.54 -9.35 20.80
C VAL A 324 -9.11 -8.47 21.93
N PHE A 325 -8.85 -8.82 23.19
CA PHE A 325 -9.34 -8.04 24.33
C PHE A 325 -8.58 -6.72 24.49
N GLU A 326 -7.34 -6.65 24.03
CA GLU A 326 -6.50 -5.45 24.06
C GLU A 326 -6.57 -4.67 22.74
N THR A 327 -6.69 -5.38 21.61
CA THR A 327 -6.66 -4.81 20.25
C THR A 327 -7.84 -5.33 19.44
N LYS A 328 -8.98 -4.62 19.48
CA LYS A 328 -10.18 -5.02 18.72
C LYS A 328 -9.95 -4.95 17.21
N GLU A 329 -9.02 -4.11 16.79
CA GLU A 329 -8.58 -3.96 15.40
C GLU A 329 -8.02 -5.26 14.81
N ALA A 330 -7.54 -6.20 15.63
CA ALA A 330 -7.09 -7.51 15.17
C ALA A 330 -8.25 -8.42 14.68
N GLY A 331 -9.47 -8.17 15.14
CA GLY A 331 -10.64 -9.02 14.90
C GLY A 331 -10.88 -9.36 13.42
N PRO A 332 -10.96 -8.36 12.52
CA PRO A 332 -11.12 -8.58 11.08
C PRO A 332 -10.09 -9.54 10.46
N LEU A 333 -8.82 -9.42 10.84
CA LEU A 333 -7.76 -10.31 10.34
C LEU A 333 -7.94 -11.73 10.89
N ILE A 334 -8.26 -11.87 12.17
CA ILE A 334 -8.56 -13.16 12.80
C ILE A 334 -9.77 -13.83 12.13
N LEU A 335 -10.80 -13.05 11.77
CA LEU A 335 -11.96 -13.57 11.05
C LEU A 335 -11.58 -14.06 9.64
N ALA A 336 -10.78 -13.28 8.91
CA ALA A 336 -10.27 -13.68 7.60
C ALA A 336 -9.39 -14.93 7.68
N TRP A 337 -8.57 -15.06 8.71
CA TRP A 337 -7.79 -16.28 8.98
C TRP A 337 -8.70 -17.49 9.24
N ALA A 338 -9.75 -17.33 10.04
CA ALA A 338 -10.71 -18.39 10.32
C ALA A 338 -11.42 -18.87 9.04
N VAL A 339 -11.83 -17.93 8.18
CA VAL A 339 -12.42 -18.22 6.86
C VAL A 339 -11.43 -18.97 5.97
N PHE A 340 -10.20 -18.50 5.87
CA PHE A 340 -9.13 -19.17 5.11
C PHE A 340 -8.93 -20.62 5.55
N LEU A 341 -8.82 -20.87 6.86
CA LEU A 341 -8.68 -22.21 7.42
C LEU A 341 -9.90 -23.11 7.13
N CYS A 342 -11.11 -22.55 7.21
CA CYS A 342 -12.35 -23.27 6.94
C CYS A 342 -12.48 -23.68 5.46
N LEU A 343 -12.11 -22.78 4.54
CA LEU A 343 -12.09 -23.09 3.12
C LEU A 343 -11.07 -24.19 2.81
N ILE A 344 -9.85 -24.09 3.37
CA ILE A 344 -8.82 -25.12 3.17
C ILE A 344 -9.26 -26.48 3.73
N SER A 345 -9.89 -26.51 4.92
CA SER A 345 -10.40 -27.76 5.51
C SER A 345 -11.58 -28.35 4.73
N SER A 346 -12.18 -27.57 3.84
CA SER A 346 -13.27 -27.98 2.95
C SER A 346 -12.81 -28.56 1.62
N LEU A 347 -11.52 -28.40 1.25
CA LEU A 347 -10.95 -28.99 0.04
C LEU A 347 -10.97 -30.53 0.06
N PRO A 348 -10.97 -31.18 -1.12
CA PRO A 348 -10.94 -32.64 -1.24
C PRO A 348 -9.60 -33.24 -0.75
N GLU A 349 -9.58 -34.56 -0.50
CA GLU A 349 -8.42 -35.33 0.00
C GLU A 349 -7.97 -34.95 1.43
N LYS A 350 -8.94 -34.71 2.33
CA LYS A 350 -8.75 -34.28 3.73
C LYS A 350 -7.80 -35.16 4.57
N GLU A 351 -7.68 -36.45 4.24
CA GLU A 351 -6.86 -37.42 4.99
C GLU A 351 -5.35 -37.09 4.94
N GLU A 352 -4.88 -36.33 3.95
CA GLU A 352 -3.46 -35.96 3.82
C GLU A 352 -3.08 -34.69 4.61
N ASN A 353 -4.06 -33.97 5.16
CA ASN A 353 -3.88 -32.66 5.82
C ASN A 353 -4.28 -32.70 7.31
N ALA A 354 -3.99 -33.79 8.01
CA ALA A 354 -4.36 -33.98 9.42
C ALA A 354 -3.92 -32.83 10.34
N VAL A 355 -2.79 -32.19 10.03
CA VAL A 355 -2.23 -31.04 10.76
C VAL A 355 -3.14 -29.80 10.68
N LEU A 356 -3.80 -29.57 9.55
CA LEU A 356 -4.71 -28.42 9.38
C LEU A 356 -6.05 -28.66 10.11
N MET A 357 -6.44 -29.91 10.27
CA MET A 357 -7.65 -30.31 11.01
C MET A 357 -7.51 -30.12 12.52
N GLU A 358 -6.30 -29.91 13.04
CA GLU A 358 -6.05 -29.62 14.46
C GLU A 358 -6.26 -28.14 14.80
N ILE A 359 -6.25 -27.25 13.80
CA ILE A 359 -6.43 -25.81 14.03
C ILE A 359 -7.92 -25.50 14.20
N ASP A 360 -8.27 -24.97 15.38
CA ASP A 360 -9.66 -24.65 15.73
C ASP A 360 -10.10 -23.32 15.13
N HIS A 361 -10.48 -23.35 13.85
CA HIS A 361 -11.02 -22.17 13.17
C HIS A 361 -12.32 -21.64 13.82
N VAL A 362 -13.09 -22.48 14.51
CA VAL A 362 -14.34 -22.06 15.19
C VAL A 362 -14.04 -21.17 16.38
N ASN A 363 -12.98 -21.47 17.12
CA ASN A 363 -12.51 -20.61 18.20
C ASN A 363 -12.03 -19.24 17.70
N TYR A 364 -11.39 -19.16 16.52
CA TYR A 364 -11.04 -17.87 15.91
C TYR A 364 -12.28 -17.07 15.50
N VAL A 365 -13.31 -17.71 14.93
CA VAL A 365 -14.60 -17.05 14.67
C VAL A 365 -15.16 -16.46 15.96
N ARG A 366 -15.25 -17.25 17.04
CA ARG A 366 -15.77 -16.77 18.33
C ARG A 366 -15.01 -15.53 18.82
N GLN A 367 -13.67 -15.56 18.78
CA GLN A 367 -12.84 -14.41 19.15
C GLN A 367 -13.11 -13.18 18.26
N ALA A 368 -13.20 -13.36 16.95
CA ALA A 368 -13.52 -12.28 16.02
C ALA A 368 -14.91 -11.67 16.28
N PHE A 369 -15.91 -12.47 16.65
CA PHE A 369 -17.23 -11.95 17.03
C PHE A 369 -17.19 -11.20 18.37
N GLU A 370 -16.41 -11.66 19.35
CA GLU A 370 -16.14 -10.92 20.59
C GLU A 370 -15.44 -9.56 20.31
N ALA A 371 -14.64 -9.48 19.24
CA ALA A 371 -14.03 -8.24 18.74
C ALA A 371 -15.01 -7.29 18.03
N ALA A 372 -16.23 -7.74 17.70
CA ALA A 372 -17.16 -7.07 16.80
C ALA A 372 -16.61 -6.85 15.38
N SER A 373 -15.90 -7.84 14.81
CA SER A 373 -15.20 -7.71 13.52
C SER A 373 -16.07 -7.27 12.35
N LEU A 374 -17.31 -7.77 12.24
CA LEU A 374 -18.23 -7.32 11.18
C LEU A 374 -18.62 -5.84 11.34
N SER A 375 -18.81 -5.37 12.57
CA SER A 375 -19.04 -3.95 12.84
C SER A 375 -17.83 -3.09 12.43
N TYR A 376 -16.62 -3.60 12.62
CA TYR A 376 -15.39 -2.92 12.19
C TYR A 376 -15.31 -2.81 10.66
N PHE A 377 -15.62 -3.88 9.91
CA PHE A 377 -15.70 -3.79 8.44
C PHE A 377 -16.74 -2.76 7.99
N LEU A 378 -17.90 -2.72 8.65
CA LEU A 378 -18.94 -1.73 8.37
C LEU A 378 -18.45 -0.30 8.68
N GLU A 379 -17.71 -0.10 9.77
CA GLU A 379 -17.10 1.19 10.11
C GLU A 379 -16.12 1.66 9.02
N ILE A 380 -15.25 0.79 8.53
CA ILE A 380 -14.33 1.11 7.43
C ILE A 380 -15.13 1.58 6.21
N LEU A 381 -16.17 0.84 5.81
CA LEU A 381 -17.01 1.16 4.64
C LEU A 381 -17.84 2.44 4.81
N GLN A 382 -18.13 2.84 6.05
CA GLN A 382 -18.84 4.07 6.36
C GLN A 382 -17.89 5.27 6.47
N SER A 383 -16.63 5.02 6.80
CA SER A 383 -15.58 6.05 6.83
C SER A 383 -15.26 6.54 5.40
N ASN A 384 -14.69 7.74 5.32
CA ASN A 384 -14.13 8.23 4.06
C ASN A 384 -12.66 7.83 3.87
N VAL A 385 -12.12 6.98 4.76
CA VAL A 385 -10.67 6.70 4.83
C VAL A 385 -10.11 6.16 3.51
N LEU A 386 -10.89 5.34 2.80
CA LEU A 386 -10.49 4.75 1.52
C LEU A 386 -10.75 5.65 0.32
N LYS A 387 -11.58 6.70 0.48
CA LYS A 387 -11.94 7.62 -0.62
C LYS A 387 -10.85 8.63 -0.92
N ASP A 388 -10.01 8.92 0.06
CA ASP A 388 -8.94 9.89 -0.06
C ASP A 388 -7.66 9.28 -0.67
N SER A 389 -7.66 7.97 -0.96
CA SER A 389 -6.58 7.29 -1.68
C SER A 389 -6.71 7.48 -3.18
N ASP A 390 -5.58 7.67 -3.87
CA ASP A 390 -5.55 7.70 -5.35
C ASP A 390 -5.64 6.28 -5.97
N VAL A 391 -5.70 5.24 -5.13
CA VAL A 391 -5.95 3.85 -5.54
C VAL A 391 -7.44 3.68 -5.84
N PRO A 392 -7.82 2.88 -6.86
CA PRO A 392 -9.24 2.65 -7.16
C PRO A 392 -9.99 2.08 -5.94
N ILE A 393 -10.93 2.85 -5.38
CA ILE A 393 -11.79 2.46 -4.25
C ILE A 393 -12.47 1.10 -4.51
N ALA A 394 -12.80 0.84 -5.77
CA ALA A 394 -13.36 -0.43 -6.23
C ALA A 394 -12.48 -1.64 -5.85
N GLY A 395 -11.14 -1.48 -5.80
CA GLY A 395 -10.22 -2.53 -5.40
C GLY A 395 -10.44 -2.93 -3.94
N TYR A 396 -10.40 -1.99 -3.00
CA TYR A 396 -10.66 -2.28 -1.59
C TYR A 396 -12.06 -2.87 -1.36
N ARG A 397 -13.06 -2.37 -2.09
CA ARG A 397 -14.43 -2.91 -2.05
C ARG A 397 -14.49 -4.33 -2.60
N SER A 398 -13.71 -4.65 -3.63
CA SER A 398 -13.56 -6.01 -4.17
C SER A 398 -12.95 -6.96 -3.13
N VAL A 399 -11.88 -6.57 -2.43
CA VAL A 399 -11.30 -7.38 -1.33
C VAL A 399 -12.34 -7.70 -0.27
N MET A 400 -13.09 -6.69 0.17
CA MET A 400 -14.16 -6.90 1.17
C MET A 400 -15.30 -7.76 0.63
N ARG A 401 -15.69 -7.60 -0.63
CA ARG A 401 -16.69 -8.45 -1.30
C ARG A 401 -16.25 -9.91 -1.28
N THR A 402 -15.02 -10.18 -1.71
CA THR A 402 -14.43 -11.53 -1.75
C THR A 402 -14.39 -12.13 -0.36
N PHE A 403 -13.94 -11.37 0.64
CA PHE A 403 -13.95 -11.80 2.03
C PHE A 403 -15.37 -12.14 2.54
N ILE A 404 -16.35 -11.26 2.34
CA ILE A 404 -17.73 -11.50 2.82
C ILE A 404 -18.36 -12.70 2.11
N SER A 405 -18.10 -12.87 0.81
CA SER A 405 -18.54 -14.05 0.09
C SER A 405 -17.93 -15.34 0.64
N ALA A 406 -16.61 -15.34 0.83
CA ALA A 406 -15.89 -16.46 1.44
C ALA A 406 -16.41 -16.78 2.85
N PHE A 407 -16.74 -15.75 3.64
CA PHE A 407 -17.35 -15.91 4.96
C PHE A 407 -18.74 -16.57 4.87
N ILE A 408 -19.60 -16.13 3.95
CA ILE A 408 -20.93 -16.73 3.72
C ILE A 408 -20.79 -18.20 3.32
N ALA A 409 -19.86 -18.51 2.42
CA ALA A 409 -19.59 -19.87 1.96
C ALA A 409 -19.09 -20.79 3.09
N SER A 410 -18.26 -20.26 3.99
CA SER A 410 -17.60 -21.05 5.04
C SER A 410 -18.53 -21.47 6.18
N TYR A 411 -19.46 -20.60 6.56
CA TYR A 411 -20.24 -20.77 7.80
C TYR A 411 -21.75 -20.86 7.60
N GLU A 412 -22.22 -20.99 6.36
CA GLU A 412 -23.63 -21.17 5.99
C GLU A 412 -24.58 -20.30 6.83
N ILE A 413 -24.67 -19.01 6.47
CA ILE A 413 -25.46 -18.04 7.24
C ILE A 413 -26.94 -18.41 7.21
N SER A 414 -27.43 -19.00 8.29
CA SER A 414 -28.85 -19.34 8.39
C SER A 414 -29.69 -18.07 8.60
N ILE A 415 -30.76 -17.93 7.82
CA ILE A 415 -31.72 -16.81 7.90
C ILE A 415 -32.48 -16.79 9.26
N GLN A 416 -32.36 -17.87 10.03
CA GLN A 416 -33.00 -18.07 11.34
C GLN A 416 -32.16 -17.52 12.51
N LEU A 417 -30.99 -16.93 12.26
CA LEU A 417 -30.16 -16.35 13.32
C LEU A 417 -30.92 -15.21 14.03
N GLU A 418 -31.13 -15.38 15.34
CA GLU A 418 -31.62 -14.33 16.27
C GLU A 418 -30.56 -13.22 16.46
N ASP A 419 -29.33 -13.41 15.97
CA ASP A 419 -28.23 -12.47 16.07
C ASP A 419 -28.21 -11.43 14.94
N ASN A 420 -27.77 -10.21 15.29
CA ASN A 420 -27.64 -9.04 14.41
C ASN A 420 -26.62 -9.23 13.25
N SER A 421 -25.98 -10.40 13.15
CA SER A 421 -24.95 -10.73 12.16
C SER A 421 -25.47 -10.68 10.72
N LEU A 422 -26.68 -11.21 10.45
CA LEU A 422 -27.28 -11.14 9.12
C LEU A 422 -27.48 -9.68 8.68
N GLN A 423 -27.98 -8.84 9.59
CA GLN A 423 -28.19 -7.42 9.30
C GLN A 423 -26.87 -6.70 9.01
N LEU A 424 -25.82 -6.98 9.78
CA LEU A 424 -24.49 -6.41 9.55
C LEU A 424 -23.93 -6.81 8.18
N ILE A 425 -24.11 -8.07 7.77
CA ILE A 425 -23.62 -8.56 6.48
C ILE A 425 -24.37 -7.89 5.33
N LEU A 426 -25.69 -7.75 5.44
CA LEU A 426 -26.48 -7.01 4.47
C LEU A 426 -26.11 -5.53 4.42
N ASP A 427 -25.81 -4.91 5.57
CA ASP A 427 -25.33 -3.54 5.65
C ASP A 427 -23.97 -3.38 4.93
N ILE A 428 -23.05 -4.31 5.15
CA ILE A 428 -21.74 -4.37 4.50
C ILE A 428 -21.89 -4.53 2.98
N LEU A 429 -22.65 -5.54 2.54
CA LEU A 429 -22.90 -5.80 1.11
C LEU A 429 -23.53 -4.58 0.42
N THR A 430 -24.54 -3.97 1.05
CA THR A 430 -25.16 -2.74 0.54
C THR A 430 -24.10 -1.64 0.35
N LYS A 431 -23.15 -1.50 1.27
CA LYS A 431 -22.11 -0.46 1.21
C LYS A 431 -21.02 -0.76 0.20
N ILE A 432 -20.72 -2.04 -0.03
CA ILE A 432 -19.76 -2.48 -1.06
C ILE A 432 -20.29 -2.15 -2.45
N TYR A 433 -21.53 -2.54 -2.76
CA TYR A 433 -22.08 -2.38 -4.12
C TYR A 433 -22.55 -0.97 -4.45
N ARG A 434 -22.96 -0.19 -3.44
CA ARG A 434 -23.51 1.15 -3.66
C ARG A 434 -22.51 2.09 -4.34
N GLY A 435 -22.91 2.63 -5.48
CA GLY A 435 -22.11 3.47 -6.36
C GLY A 435 -21.02 2.74 -7.15
N GLU A 436 -20.96 1.41 -7.12
CA GLU A 436 -19.95 0.60 -7.85
C GLU A 436 -20.59 -0.22 -8.98
N GLU A 437 -20.76 0.41 -10.15
CA GLU A 437 -21.33 -0.25 -11.33
C GLU A 437 -20.49 -1.48 -11.75
N SER A 438 -19.16 -1.42 -11.66
CA SER A 438 -18.27 -2.53 -12.03
C SER A 438 -18.49 -3.77 -11.16
N LEU A 439 -18.64 -3.60 -9.84
CA LEU A 439 -18.92 -4.70 -8.92
C LEU A 439 -20.34 -5.24 -9.12
N CYS A 440 -21.33 -4.37 -9.37
CA CYS A 440 -22.68 -4.81 -9.70
C CYS A 440 -22.72 -5.64 -10.99
N ILE A 441 -21.96 -5.25 -12.02
CA ILE A 441 -21.82 -6.03 -13.25
C ILE A 441 -21.26 -7.43 -12.95
N GLN A 442 -20.19 -7.51 -12.15
CA GLN A 442 -19.61 -8.81 -11.77
C GLN A 442 -20.58 -9.69 -10.96
N PHE A 443 -21.37 -9.08 -10.08
CA PHE A 443 -22.36 -9.81 -9.30
C PHE A 443 -23.41 -10.53 -10.17
N TRP A 444 -23.90 -9.85 -11.21
CA TRP A 444 -24.89 -10.42 -12.14
C TRP A 444 -24.27 -11.35 -13.19
N ASP A 445 -22.93 -11.43 -13.27
CA ASP A 445 -22.27 -12.47 -14.03
C ASP A 445 -22.46 -13.82 -13.35
N ARG A 446 -23.20 -14.71 -14.03
CA ARG A 446 -23.52 -16.05 -13.51
C ARG A 446 -22.30 -16.94 -13.37
N ASP A 447 -21.23 -16.63 -14.11
CA ASP A 447 -19.97 -17.37 -14.04
C ASP A 447 -19.07 -16.85 -12.90
N SER A 448 -19.42 -15.74 -12.24
CA SER A 448 -18.68 -15.25 -11.07
C SER A 448 -18.82 -16.21 -9.88
N ILE A 449 -17.78 -16.96 -9.58
CA ILE A 449 -17.74 -17.87 -8.42
C ILE A 449 -17.68 -17.09 -7.10
N ILE A 450 -17.00 -15.93 -7.10
CA ILE A 450 -16.94 -15.03 -5.96
C ILE A 450 -18.35 -14.60 -5.56
N ASP A 451 -19.26 -14.33 -6.49
CA ASP A 451 -20.58 -13.81 -6.14
C ASP A 451 -21.62 -14.91 -5.87
N GLY A 452 -21.28 -16.19 -6.10
CA GLY A 452 -22.15 -17.34 -5.86
C GLY A 452 -22.76 -17.39 -4.45
N PRO A 453 -21.96 -17.33 -3.38
CA PRO A 453 -22.47 -17.30 -2.01
C PRO A 453 -23.38 -16.11 -1.71
N ILE A 454 -23.07 -14.93 -2.25
CA ILE A 454 -23.90 -13.72 -2.08
C ILE A 454 -25.23 -13.87 -2.82
N ARG A 455 -25.23 -14.43 -4.04
CA ARG A 455 -26.46 -14.75 -4.78
C ARG A 455 -27.31 -15.78 -4.06
N CYS A 456 -26.71 -16.80 -3.46
CA CYS A 456 -27.43 -17.77 -2.63
C CYS A 456 -28.14 -17.06 -1.45
N LEU A 457 -27.47 -16.13 -0.78
CA LEU A 457 -28.07 -15.29 0.25
C LEU A 457 -29.23 -14.43 -0.28
N LEU A 458 -29.12 -13.87 -1.49
CA LEU A 458 -30.20 -13.11 -2.13
C LEU A 458 -31.43 -13.99 -2.44
N CYS A 459 -31.24 -15.18 -3.03
CA CYS A 459 -32.33 -16.14 -3.28
C CYS A 459 -33.01 -16.60 -1.98
N ASN A 460 -32.24 -16.74 -0.92
CA ASN A 460 -32.72 -17.04 0.42
C ASN A 460 -33.64 -15.92 0.97
N LEU A 461 -33.26 -14.64 0.79
CA LEU A 461 -34.12 -13.50 1.16
C LEU A 461 -35.39 -13.42 0.32
N GLU A 462 -35.30 -13.75 -0.97
CA GLU A 462 -36.45 -13.83 -1.87
C GLU A 462 -37.46 -14.90 -1.41
N GLY A 463 -36.97 -16.09 -1.05
CA GLY A 463 -37.80 -17.18 -0.54
C GLY A 463 -38.58 -16.85 0.74
N GLU A 464 -38.11 -15.86 1.50
CA GLU A 464 -38.77 -15.34 2.71
C GLU A 464 -39.74 -14.18 2.44
N PHE A 465 -39.98 -13.81 1.18
CA PHE A 465 -40.97 -12.78 0.85
C PHE A 465 -42.39 -13.22 1.27
N PRO A 466 -43.18 -12.35 1.93
CA PRO A 466 -42.97 -10.92 2.19
C PRO A 466 -42.34 -10.59 3.56
N PHE A 467 -41.90 -11.57 4.35
CA PHE A 467 -41.44 -11.36 5.74
C PHE A 467 -40.16 -10.52 5.83
N ARG A 468 -39.21 -10.68 4.89
CA ARG A 468 -37.94 -9.92 4.84
C ARG A 468 -37.86 -8.94 3.66
N THR A 469 -38.99 -8.29 3.33
CA THR A 469 -39.08 -7.39 2.17
C THR A 469 -38.10 -6.22 2.26
N VAL A 470 -37.86 -5.67 3.45
CA VAL A 470 -36.98 -4.49 3.62
C VAL A 470 -35.54 -4.86 3.29
N GLU A 471 -35.07 -5.98 3.82
CA GLU A 471 -33.74 -6.53 3.58
C GLU A 471 -33.52 -6.85 2.10
N LEU A 472 -34.48 -7.54 1.48
CA LEU A 472 -34.45 -7.89 0.05
C LEU A 472 -34.36 -6.63 -0.84
N VAL A 473 -35.29 -5.69 -0.67
CA VAL A 473 -35.35 -4.46 -1.49
C VAL A 473 -34.09 -3.61 -1.29
N ARG A 474 -33.57 -3.54 -0.07
CA ARG A 474 -32.35 -2.78 0.22
C ARG A 474 -31.14 -3.36 -0.50
N LEU A 475 -30.98 -4.68 -0.50
CA LEU A 475 -29.88 -5.34 -1.20
C LEU A 475 -30.02 -5.17 -2.71
N LEU A 476 -31.21 -5.43 -3.28
CA LEU A 476 -31.49 -5.23 -4.71
C LEU A 476 -31.22 -3.77 -5.16
N SER A 477 -31.58 -2.79 -4.33
CA SER A 477 -31.31 -1.37 -4.60
C SER A 477 -29.81 -1.03 -4.65
N ALA A 478 -28.96 -1.80 -3.97
CA ALA A 478 -27.51 -1.61 -4.06
C ALA A 478 -26.91 -2.35 -5.26
N LEU A 479 -27.54 -3.45 -5.70
CA LEU A 479 -27.09 -4.28 -6.82
C LEU A 479 -27.54 -3.76 -8.19
N CYS A 480 -28.31 -2.67 -8.24
CA CYS A 480 -28.83 -2.06 -9.47
C CYS A 480 -28.07 -0.80 -9.91
N GLU A 481 -26.84 -0.59 -9.46
CA GLU A 481 -26.03 0.57 -9.86
C GLU A 481 -25.52 0.36 -11.29
N GLY A 482 -26.02 1.15 -12.24
CA GLY A 482 -25.71 1.04 -13.66
C GLY A 482 -26.89 0.57 -14.51
N THR A 483 -26.79 0.78 -15.83
CA THR A 483 -27.91 0.50 -16.74
C THR A 483 -28.21 -1.00 -16.86
N TRP A 484 -27.18 -1.82 -17.03
CA TRP A 484 -27.32 -3.26 -17.17
C TRP A 484 -27.66 -3.96 -15.84
N PRO A 485 -27.00 -3.68 -14.70
CA PRO A 485 -27.42 -4.24 -13.41
C PRO A 485 -28.87 -3.90 -13.02
N ALA A 486 -29.36 -2.71 -13.35
CA ALA A 486 -30.75 -2.34 -13.12
C ALA A 486 -31.74 -3.15 -13.98
N GLU A 487 -31.38 -3.46 -15.23
CA GLU A 487 -32.16 -4.35 -16.08
C GLU A 487 -32.21 -5.78 -15.51
N CYS A 488 -31.09 -6.30 -15.01
CA CYS A 488 -31.04 -7.60 -14.35
C CYS A 488 -32.00 -7.68 -13.17
N VAL A 489 -31.99 -6.68 -12.27
CA VAL A 489 -32.94 -6.63 -11.14
C VAL A 489 -34.39 -6.61 -11.62
N TYR A 490 -34.73 -5.77 -12.61
CA TYR A 490 -36.09 -5.63 -13.11
C TYR A 490 -36.64 -6.88 -13.81
N VAL A 491 -35.76 -7.68 -14.42
CA VAL A 491 -36.15 -8.91 -15.13
C VAL A 491 -36.25 -10.11 -14.19
N GLU A 492 -35.38 -10.19 -13.19
CA GLU A 492 -35.30 -11.33 -12.27
C GLU A 492 -36.22 -11.20 -11.04
N PHE A 493 -36.59 -9.98 -10.62
CA PHE A 493 -37.43 -9.69 -9.43
C PHE A 493 -38.56 -8.69 -9.74
#